data_AF-A0A836LE00-F1
#
_entry.id   AF-A0A836LE00-F1
#
_cell.length_a   1.000
_cell.length_b   1.000
_cell.length_c   1.000
_cell.angle_alpha   90.00
_cell.angle_beta   90.00
_cell.angle_gamma   90.00
#
_symmetry.space_group_name_H-M   'P 1'
#
loop_
_entity.id
_entity.type
_entity.pdbx_description
1 polymer ?
#
loop_
_entity_poly.entity_id
_entity_poly.type
_entity_poly.pdbx_seq_one_letter_code
_entity_poly.pdbx_strand_id
1 'polypeptide(L)'
;MSEQKIEDIVEIEDFRTSPGASPVEDMDTEALREELRRLDTQKVALESRLSDALAYLASTPVGLRGRLLDDEGFPRDDCDLYAVRTARNTADCTRNDLRSLSERMYALLNALHHKTQEEAELQMVQDAAARRQRQAAAAKRVQRMAEVQRVSRLKPFLLVTKVDANSPAEEAGLSVGMQILQYGAVTRAELIAEGLQALAKETATHEGAPLVIWVRKPSELEDDPSELVLVPQRWSGSGLLGCALDRLTDEAL
;
A
#
# COMPACT_ATOMS: atom_id res chain seq x y z
N MET A 1 19.61 74.25 -4.16
CA MET A 1 20.58 73.17 -3.86
C MET A 1 19.79 72.06 -3.21
N SER A 2 19.52 71.00 -3.97
CA SER A 2 18.69 69.88 -3.51
C SER A 2 19.62 68.69 -3.40
N GLU A 3 20.11 68.45 -2.18
CA GLU A 3 20.94 67.29 -1.85
C GLU A 3 20.11 66.03 -2.06
N GLN A 4 20.44 65.26 -3.12
CA GLN A 4 19.95 63.90 -3.26
C GLN A 4 20.78 63.01 -2.34
N LYS A 5 20.14 62.55 -1.27
CA LYS A 5 20.70 61.61 -0.30
C LYS A 5 21.16 60.34 -1.02
N ILE A 6 22.45 60.05 -0.87
CA ILE A 6 23.10 58.78 -1.17
C ILE A 6 22.65 57.80 -0.09
N GLU A 7 21.56 57.06 -0.30
CA GLU A 7 21.20 55.94 0.58
C GLU A 7 20.07 55.06 -0.02
N ASP A 8 20.12 54.76 -1.32
CA ASP A 8 19.48 53.53 -1.83
C ASP A 8 20.53 52.42 -1.80
N ILE A 9 20.82 51.92 -0.59
CA ILE A 9 21.48 50.64 -0.40
C ILE A 9 20.50 49.61 -0.97
N VAL A 10 20.69 49.23 -2.22
CA VAL A 10 19.99 48.08 -2.80
C VAL A 10 20.41 46.90 -1.95
N GLU A 11 19.55 46.43 -1.05
CA GLU A 11 19.77 45.17 -0.33
C GLU A 11 19.98 44.09 -1.39
N ILE A 12 21.24 43.67 -1.52
CA ILE A 12 21.58 42.49 -2.31
C ILE A 12 21.30 41.34 -1.35
N GLU A 13 20.05 40.86 -1.34
CA GLU A 13 19.74 39.57 -0.72
C GLU A 13 20.64 38.53 -1.39
N ASP A 14 21.61 38.02 -0.62
CA ASP A 14 22.55 37.00 -1.06
C ASP A 14 21.86 35.64 -0.92
N PHE A 15 21.39 35.10 -2.04
CA PHE A 15 20.61 33.86 -2.07
C PHE A 15 21.48 32.61 -2.11
N ARG A 16 22.80 32.73 -1.94
CA ARG A 16 23.66 31.58 -1.78
C ARG A 16 23.20 30.77 -0.57
N THR A 17 23.15 29.45 -0.74
CA THR A 17 22.78 28.51 0.32
C THR A 17 23.62 28.81 1.55
N SER A 18 22.98 29.41 2.55
CA SER A 18 23.62 29.67 3.83
C SER A 18 24.03 28.30 4.42
N PRO A 19 25.22 28.14 5.02
CA PRO A 19 25.70 26.86 5.53
C PRO A 19 24.83 26.21 6.62
N GLY A 20 23.73 26.86 7.03
CA GLY A 20 22.70 26.33 7.94
C GLY A 20 21.34 26.02 7.29
N ALA A 21 21.24 25.96 5.96
CA ALA A 21 20.01 25.47 5.31
C ALA A 21 19.76 24.00 5.72
N SER A 22 18.58 23.72 6.24
CA SER A 22 18.18 22.38 6.70
C SER A 22 18.42 21.33 5.60
N PRO A 23 18.90 20.12 5.96
CA PRO A 23 19.11 19.05 4.99
C PRO A 23 17.84 18.79 4.18
N VAL A 24 17.98 18.71 2.85
CA VAL A 24 16.88 18.45 1.92
C VAL A 24 16.17 17.11 2.20
N GLU A 25 16.87 16.19 2.86
CA GLU A 25 16.42 14.82 3.13
C GLU A 25 15.26 14.76 4.15
N ASP A 26 15.24 15.68 5.11
CA ASP A 26 14.28 15.67 6.24
C ASP A 26 12.95 16.38 5.95
N MET A 27 12.77 16.98 4.78
CA MET A 27 11.58 17.77 4.47
C MET A 27 10.41 16.91 3.99
N ASP A 28 9.20 17.15 4.50
CA ASP A 28 7.97 16.49 4.03
C ASP A 28 7.68 16.78 2.54
N THR A 29 6.92 15.91 1.87
CA THR A 29 6.60 16.05 0.43
C THR A 29 5.89 17.37 0.11
N GLU A 30 5.01 17.84 1.00
CA GLU A 30 4.33 19.12 0.83
C GLU A 30 5.27 20.31 1.12
N ALA A 31 6.16 20.18 2.10
CA ALA A 31 7.18 21.19 2.38
C ALA A 31 8.17 21.34 1.21
N LEU A 32 8.55 20.24 0.56
CA LEU A 32 9.37 20.24 -0.65
C LEU A 32 8.69 20.98 -1.81
N ARG A 33 7.39 20.75 -2.02
CA ARG A 33 6.60 21.44 -3.06
C ARG A 33 6.51 22.94 -2.80
N GLU A 34 6.25 23.32 -1.56
CA GLU A 34 6.12 24.73 -1.19
C GLU A 34 7.47 25.46 -1.31
N GLU A 35 8.55 24.83 -0.87
CA GLU A 35 9.90 25.39 -1.05
C GLU A 35 10.25 25.53 -2.54
N LEU A 36 9.88 24.56 -3.38
CA LEU A 36 10.12 24.65 -4.82
C LEU A 36 9.35 25.83 -5.46
N ARG A 37 8.10 26.07 -5.06
CA ARG A 37 7.30 27.24 -5.51
C ARG A 37 7.93 28.56 -5.06
N ARG A 38 8.45 28.59 -3.83
CA ARG A 38 9.16 29.75 -3.29
C ARG A 38 10.42 30.05 -4.10
N LEU A 39 11.23 29.03 -4.39
CA LEU A 39 12.44 29.17 -5.19
C LEU A 39 12.14 29.56 -6.64
N ASP A 40 11.04 29.10 -7.23
CA ASP A 40 10.61 29.51 -8.57
C ASP A 40 10.28 31.02 -8.62
N THR A 41 9.57 31.51 -7.60
CA THR A 41 9.29 32.96 -7.47
C THR A 41 10.58 33.77 -7.33
N GLN A 42 11.54 33.28 -6.52
CA GLN A 42 12.85 33.91 -6.36
C GLN A 42 13.68 33.89 -7.65
N LYS A 43 13.63 32.79 -8.40
CA LYS A 43 14.28 32.66 -9.70
C LYS A 43 13.78 33.73 -10.67
N VAL A 44 12.48 33.93 -10.78
CA VAL A 44 11.89 34.96 -11.65
C VAL A 44 12.38 36.35 -11.26
N ALA A 45 12.46 36.66 -9.96
CA ALA A 45 12.98 37.94 -9.48
C ALA A 45 14.47 38.15 -9.85
N LEU A 46 15.30 37.12 -9.70
CA LEU A 46 16.71 37.16 -10.09
C LEU A 46 16.91 37.24 -11.61
N GLU A 47 16.10 36.53 -12.39
CA GLU A 47 16.12 36.61 -13.85
C GLU A 47 15.74 38.02 -14.35
N SER A 48 14.74 38.64 -13.74
CA SER A 48 14.37 40.04 -14.02
C SER A 48 15.55 40.98 -13.70
N ARG A 49 16.13 40.87 -12.51
CA ARG A 49 17.27 41.70 -12.09
C ARG A 49 18.47 41.55 -13.01
N LEU A 50 18.77 40.32 -13.44
CA LEU A 50 19.83 40.05 -14.41
C LEU A 50 19.51 40.69 -15.76
N SER A 51 18.28 40.56 -16.24
CA SER A 51 17.82 41.17 -17.49
C SER A 51 18.00 42.69 -17.45
N ASP A 52 17.58 43.34 -16.37
CA ASP A 52 17.69 44.80 -16.21
C ASP A 52 19.15 45.27 -16.20
N ALA A 53 20.02 44.57 -15.45
CA ALA A 53 21.45 44.89 -15.42
C ALA A 53 22.12 44.71 -16.79
N LEU A 54 21.75 43.65 -17.54
CA LEU A 54 22.27 43.41 -18.89
C LEU A 54 21.74 44.42 -19.90
N ALA A 55 20.47 44.81 -19.81
CA ALA A 55 19.87 45.83 -20.66
C ALA A 55 20.55 47.20 -20.43
N TYR A 56 20.78 47.58 -19.17
CA TYR A 56 21.53 48.78 -18.83
C TYR A 56 22.95 48.73 -19.41
N LEU A 57 23.70 47.65 -19.18
CA LEU A 57 25.05 47.50 -19.70
C LEU A 57 25.09 47.56 -21.24
N ALA A 58 24.10 46.96 -21.92
CA ALA A 58 24.00 47.01 -23.38
C ALA A 58 23.75 48.43 -23.93
N SER A 59 23.12 49.30 -23.14
CA SER A 59 22.94 50.72 -23.50
C SER A 59 24.21 51.56 -23.35
N THR A 60 25.23 51.06 -22.64
CA THR A 60 26.50 51.76 -22.41
C THR A 60 27.58 51.36 -23.43
N PRO A 61 28.49 52.28 -23.84
CA PRO A 61 29.52 52.01 -24.85
C PRO A 61 30.53 50.93 -24.43
N VAL A 62 30.72 50.73 -23.13
CA VAL A 62 31.66 49.75 -22.56
C VAL A 62 31.05 48.36 -22.37
N GLY A 63 29.73 48.20 -22.36
CA GLY A 63 29.07 46.89 -22.20
C GLY A 63 29.49 46.13 -20.92
N LEU A 64 29.36 44.80 -20.96
CA LEU A 64 29.68 43.92 -19.83
C LEU A 64 31.18 43.75 -19.55
N ARG A 65 32.04 43.83 -20.58
CA ARG A 65 33.49 43.52 -20.46
C ARG A 65 34.43 44.58 -21.03
N GLY A 66 33.91 45.66 -21.61
CA GLY A 66 34.75 46.70 -22.20
C GLY A 66 35.57 47.48 -21.18
N ARG A 67 36.62 48.14 -21.68
CA ARG A 67 37.60 48.88 -20.87
C ARG A 67 36.99 50.19 -20.36
N LEU A 68 37.15 50.45 -19.06
CA LEU A 68 36.65 51.67 -18.38
C LEU A 68 37.56 52.89 -18.53
N LEU A 69 38.67 52.72 -19.24
CA LEU A 69 39.65 53.77 -19.52
C LEU A 69 39.63 54.09 -21.02
N ASP A 70 39.87 55.35 -21.34
CA ASP A 70 40.09 55.83 -22.70
C ASP A 70 41.48 55.47 -23.24
N ASP A 71 41.76 55.78 -24.49
CA ASP A 71 43.03 55.43 -25.14
C ASP A 71 44.25 56.13 -24.51
N GLU A 72 44.04 57.23 -23.80
CA GLU A 72 45.08 57.98 -23.08
C GLU A 72 45.33 57.44 -21.65
N GLY A 73 44.45 56.56 -21.15
CA GLY A 73 44.57 55.91 -19.85
C GLY A 73 43.81 56.60 -18.72
N PHE A 74 42.95 57.57 -19.04
CA PHE A 74 42.08 58.26 -18.08
C PHE A 74 40.69 57.61 -17.99
N PRO A 75 39.95 57.80 -16.88
CA PRO A 75 38.57 57.36 -16.76
C PRO A 75 37.71 57.98 -17.87
N ARG A 76 36.94 57.15 -18.59
CA ARG A 76 36.04 57.64 -19.66
C ARG A 76 35.00 58.62 -19.10
N ASP A 77 34.72 59.64 -19.88
CA ASP A 77 33.68 60.65 -19.64
C ASP A 77 32.36 60.35 -20.37
N ASP A 78 32.41 59.47 -21.38
CA ASP A 78 31.27 59.05 -22.21
C ASP A 78 30.20 58.21 -21.48
N CYS A 79 30.48 57.75 -20.25
CA CYS A 79 29.55 56.97 -19.45
C CYS A 79 29.81 57.06 -17.94
N ASP A 80 28.78 56.76 -17.14
CA ASP A 80 28.93 56.66 -15.69
C ASP A 80 29.63 55.34 -15.31
N LEU A 81 30.93 55.45 -15.02
CA LEU A 81 31.78 54.32 -14.63
C LEU A 81 31.35 53.67 -13.32
N TYR A 82 30.80 54.42 -12.38
CA TYR A 82 30.31 53.88 -11.12
C TYR A 82 29.09 53.01 -11.36
N ALA A 83 28.10 53.53 -12.09
CA ALA A 83 26.91 52.78 -12.44
C ALA A 83 27.22 51.54 -13.29
N VAL A 84 28.15 51.63 -14.26
CA VAL A 84 28.62 50.46 -15.04
C VAL A 84 29.25 49.41 -14.14
N ARG A 85 30.15 49.82 -13.23
CA ARG A 85 30.83 48.88 -12.32
C ARG A 85 29.83 48.17 -11.41
N THR A 86 28.88 48.91 -10.87
CA THR A 86 27.79 48.37 -10.05
C THR A 86 26.94 47.39 -10.85
N ALA A 87 26.50 47.76 -12.06
CA ALA A 87 25.69 46.88 -12.91
C ALA A 87 26.43 45.61 -13.34
N ARG A 88 27.74 45.68 -13.62
CA ARG A 88 28.57 44.48 -13.88
C ARG A 88 28.63 43.57 -12.68
N ASN A 89 28.88 44.13 -11.50
CA ASN A 89 28.90 43.37 -10.25
C ASN A 89 27.55 42.71 -9.98
N THR A 90 26.45 43.44 -10.14
CA THR A 90 25.09 42.89 -10.03
C THR A 90 24.88 41.73 -11.01
N ALA A 91 25.24 41.89 -12.29
CA ALA A 91 25.06 40.83 -13.28
C ALA A 91 25.84 39.56 -12.94
N ASP A 92 27.09 39.70 -12.47
CA ASP A 92 27.92 38.55 -12.12
C ASP A 92 27.50 37.88 -10.81
N CYS A 93 27.12 38.66 -9.78
CA CYS A 93 26.53 38.13 -8.55
C CYS A 93 25.23 37.37 -8.86
N THR A 94 24.28 38.00 -9.56
CA THR A 94 22.98 37.40 -9.88
C THR A 94 23.13 36.14 -10.73
N ARG A 95 24.11 36.06 -11.65
CA ARG A 95 24.42 34.80 -12.37
C ARG A 95 24.86 33.67 -11.46
N ASN A 96 25.70 33.98 -10.47
CA ASN A 96 26.15 32.97 -9.51
C ASN A 96 24.99 32.53 -8.61
N ASP A 97 24.16 33.47 -8.16
CA ASP A 97 22.98 33.18 -7.34
C ASP A 97 21.98 32.32 -8.09
N LEU A 98 21.69 32.63 -9.36
CA LEU A 98 20.84 31.80 -10.22
C LEU A 98 21.38 30.38 -10.39
N ARG A 99 22.71 30.21 -10.49
CA ARG A 99 23.34 28.89 -10.54
C ARG A 99 23.09 28.12 -9.25
N SER A 100 23.39 28.73 -8.10
CA SER A 100 23.19 28.11 -6.78
C SER A 100 21.72 27.77 -6.50
N LEU A 101 20.80 28.67 -6.87
CA LEU A 101 19.36 28.44 -6.75
C LEU A 101 18.91 27.27 -7.63
N SER A 102 19.39 27.23 -8.88
CA SER A 102 19.07 26.13 -9.80
C SER A 102 19.55 24.78 -9.26
N GLU A 103 20.80 24.70 -8.78
CA GLU A 103 21.36 23.49 -8.14
C GLU A 103 20.49 23.02 -6.97
N ARG A 104 20.02 23.95 -6.13
CA ARG A 104 19.11 23.64 -5.03
C ARG A 104 17.75 23.15 -5.51
N MET A 105 17.16 23.76 -6.53
CA MET A 105 15.90 23.31 -7.12
C MET A 105 16.03 21.89 -7.67
N TYR A 106 17.14 21.56 -8.35
CA TYR A 106 17.41 20.21 -8.84
C TYR A 106 17.47 19.19 -7.70
N ALA A 107 18.15 19.52 -6.60
CA ALA A 107 18.22 18.65 -5.42
C ALA A 107 16.83 18.39 -4.82
N LEU A 108 16.02 19.43 -4.64
CA LEU A 108 14.65 19.32 -4.11
C LEU A 108 13.73 18.49 -5.03
N LEU A 109 13.83 18.70 -6.34
CA LEU A 109 13.03 17.96 -7.32
C LEU A 109 13.40 16.46 -7.32
N ASN A 110 14.69 16.14 -7.24
CA ASN A 110 15.15 14.75 -7.12
C ASN A 110 14.64 14.10 -5.83
N ALA A 111 14.69 14.81 -4.70
CA ALA A 111 14.15 14.31 -3.43
C ALA A 111 12.63 14.03 -3.52
N LEU A 112 11.88 14.93 -4.15
CA LEU A 112 10.44 14.75 -4.38
C LEU A 112 10.17 13.53 -5.26
N HIS A 113 10.92 13.35 -6.35
CA HIS A 113 10.78 12.19 -7.23
C HIS A 113 11.07 10.88 -6.50
N HIS A 114 12.13 10.83 -5.69
CA HIS A 114 12.46 9.64 -4.90
C HIS A 114 11.33 9.27 -3.94
N LYS A 115 10.84 10.23 -3.13
CA LYS A 115 9.74 10.00 -2.18
C LYS A 115 8.46 9.55 -2.88
N THR A 116 8.11 10.19 -3.99
CA THR A 116 6.90 9.83 -4.77
C THR A 116 7.03 8.43 -5.38
N GLN A 117 8.23 8.04 -5.81
CA GLN A 117 8.49 6.71 -6.35
C GLN A 117 8.36 5.64 -5.26
N GLU A 118 8.94 5.87 -4.08
CA GLU A 118 8.83 4.95 -2.94
C GLU A 118 7.36 4.74 -2.52
N GLU A 119 6.59 5.84 -2.42
CA GLU A 119 5.15 5.78 -2.13
C GLU A 119 4.39 4.96 -3.19
N ALA A 120 4.69 5.16 -4.47
CA ALA A 120 4.06 4.44 -5.56
C ALA A 120 4.41 2.94 -5.55
N GLU A 121 5.67 2.59 -5.30
CA GLU A 121 6.13 1.19 -5.18
C GLU A 121 5.44 0.47 -4.02
N LEU A 122 5.35 1.12 -2.85
CA LEU A 122 4.62 0.58 -1.70
C LEU A 122 3.14 0.36 -2.02
N GLN A 123 2.48 1.31 -2.69
CA GLN A 123 1.09 1.17 -3.10
C GLN A 123 0.89 0.00 -4.08
N MET A 124 1.79 -0.18 -5.06
CA MET A 124 1.73 -1.29 -6.00
C MET A 124 1.87 -2.65 -5.32
N VAL A 125 2.75 -2.78 -4.34
CA VAL A 125 2.93 -4.02 -3.56
C VAL A 125 1.68 -4.34 -2.75
N GLN A 126 1.09 -3.34 -2.10
CA GLN A 126 -0.15 -3.50 -1.33
C GLN A 126 -1.32 -3.92 -2.22
N ASP A 127 -1.49 -3.28 -3.38
CA ASP A 127 -2.53 -3.61 -4.35
C ASP A 127 -2.36 -5.03 -4.91
N ALA A 128 -1.13 -5.45 -5.20
CA ALA A 128 -0.83 -6.80 -5.65
C ALA A 128 -1.18 -7.84 -4.58
N ALA A 129 -0.84 -7.58 -3.31
CA ALA A 129 -1.18 -8.44 -2.18
C ALA A 129 -2.70 -8.56 -2.00
N ALA A 130 -3.43 -7.44 -2.06
CA ALA A 130 -4.89 -7.41 -1.96
C ALA A 130 -5.56 -8.18 -3.12
N ARG A 131 -5.04 -8.04 -4.35
CA ARG A 131 -5.51 -8.81 -5.51
C ARG A 131 -5.29 -10.31 -5.32
N ARG A 132 -4.11 -10.72 -4.85
CA ARG A 132 -3.80 -12.13 -4.59
C ARG A 132 -4.73 -12.73 -3.52
N GLN A 133 -5.01 -11.98 -2.44
CA GLN A 133 -5.95 -12.41 -1.41
C GLN A 133 -7.38 -12.58 -1.95
N ARG A 134 -7.86 -11.62 -2.75
CA ARG A 134 -9.19 -11.70 -3.39
C ARG A 134 -9.29 -12.90 -4.33
N GLN A 135 -8.25 -13.15 -5.14
CA GLN A 135 -8.19 -14.31 -6.02
C GLN A 135 -8.19 -15.63 -5.24
N ALA A 136 -7.42 -15.72 -4.15
CA ALA A 136 -7.40 -16.90 -3.30
C ALA A 136 -8.75 -17.15 -2.61
N ALA A 137 -9.43 -16.09 -2.15
CA ALA A 137 -10.77 -16.18 -1.57
C ALA A 137 -11.83 -16.60 -2.62
N ALA A 138 -11.75 -16.05 -3.83
CA ALA A 138 -12.63 -16.45 -4.93
C ALA A 138 -12.43 -17.92 -5.32
N ALA A 139 -11.18 -18.37 -5.43
CA ALA A 139 -10.85 -19.78 -5.71
C ALA A 139 -11.37 -20.72 -4.61
N LYS A 140 -11.18 -20.37 -3.32
CA LYS A 140 -11.75 -21.11 -2.19
C LYS A 140 -13.28 -21.17 -2.26
N ARG A 141 -13.94 -20.08 -2.66
CA ARG A 141 -15.40 -20.06 -2.79
C ARG A 141 -15.91 -20.98 -3.90
N VAL A 142 -15.26 -20.97 -5.06
CA VAL A 142 -15.59 -21.88 -6.18
C VAL A 142 -15.39 -23.33 -5.76
N GLN A 143 -14.27 -23.63 -5.08
CA GLN A 143 -14.00 -24.97 -4.56
C GLN A 143 -15.07 -25.42 -3.55
N ARG A 144 -15.46 -24.56 -2.61
CA ARG A 144 -16.53 -24.86 -1.65
C ARG A 144 -17.87 -25.12 -2.33
N MET A 145 -18.24 -24.31 -3.33
CA MET A 145 -19.48 -24.53 -4.10
C MET A 145 -19.47 -25.85 -4.85
N ALA A 146 -18.33 -26.22 -5.47
CA ALA A 146 -18.19 -27.50 -6.14
C ALA A 146 -18.33 -28.69 -5.16
N GLU A 147 -17.78 -28.56 -3.96
CA GLU A 147 -17.85 -29.61 -2.94
C GLU A 147 -19.28 -29.78 -2.38
N VAL A 148 -19.97 -28.67 -2.08
CA VAL A 148 -21.40 -28.71 -1.68
C VAL A 148 -22.24 -29.39 -2.77
N GLN A 149 -22.02 -29.06 -4.05
CA GLN A 149 -22.72 -29.70 -5.16
C GLN A 149 -22.41 -31.19 -5.27
N ARG A 150 -21.15 -31.61 -5.04
CA ARG A 150 -20.77 -33.04 -5.05
C ARG A 150 -21.50 -33.80 -3.95
N VAL A 151 -21.46 -33.27 -2.73
CA VAL A 151 -22.06 -33.90 -1.53
C VAL A 151 -23.58 -33.91 -1.61
N SER A 152 -24.21 -32.89 -2.21
CA SER A 152 -25.69 -32.83 -2.36
C SER A 152 -26.27 -33.99 -3.17
N ARG A 153 -25.46 -34.59 -4.07
CA ARG A 153 -25.84 -35.75 -4.89
C ARG A 153 -25.65 -37.09 -4.17
N LEU A 154 -25.00 -37.10 -3.00
CA LEU A 154 -24.81 -38.32 -2.21
C LEU A 154 -26.11 -38.66 -1.49
N LYS A 155 -26.40 -39.96 -1.38
CA LYS A 155 -27.52 -40.43 -0.57
C LYS A 155 -27.09 -40.50 0.90
N PRO A 156 -27.90 -39.98 1.85
CA PRO A 156 -27.64 -40.15 3.26
C PRO A 156 -27.65 -41.64 3.64
N PHE A 157 -26.82 -42.00 4.62
CA PHE A 157 -26.61 -43.41 4.97
C PHE A 157 -26.57 -43.68 6.49
N LEU A 158 -26.46 -42.62 7.32
CA LEU A 158 -26.60 -42.72 8.77
C LEU A 158 -27.58 -41.66 9.29
N LEU A 159 -28.27 -42.00 10.37
CA LEU A 159 -29.15 -41.12 11.14
C LEU A 159 -28.58 -40.94 12.53
N VAL A 160 -28.51 -39.69 12.99
CA VAL A 160 -28.14 -39.38 14.37
C VAL A 160 -29.36 -39.60 15.27
N THR A 161 -29.32 -40.63 16.12
CA THR A 161 -30.45 -40.98 16.99
C THR A 161 -30.28 -40.49 18.41
N LYS A 162 -29.04 -40.31 18.87
CA LYS A 162 -28.73 -39.74 20.17
C LYS A 162 -27.47 -38.90 20.11
N VAL A 163 -27.47 -37.78 20.81
CA VAL A 163 -26.28 -36.97 21.10
C VAL A 163 -26.24 -36.74 22.60
N ASP A 164 -25.10 -37.04 23.23
CA ASP A 164 -24.91 -36.84 24.66
C ASP A 164 -24.42 -35.41 24.96
N ALA A 165 -24.83 -34.87 26.10
CA ALA A 165 -24.47 -33.50 26.49
C ALA A 165 -22.98 -33.40 26.86
N ASN A 166 -22.35 -32.28 26.49
CA ASN A 166 -20.90 -32.04 26.61
C ASN A 166 -20.06 -33.11 25.89
N SER A 167 -20.61 -33.72 24.84
CA SER A 167 -19.87 -34.64 23.98
C SER A 167 -19.21 -33.90 22.82
N PRO A 168 -18.13 -34.45 22.24
CA PRO A 168 -17.53 -33.90 21.03
C PRO A 168 -18.52 -33.77 19.86
N ALA A 169 -19.52 -34.64 19.77
CA ALA A 169 -20.58 -34.54 18.78
C ALA A 169 -21.50 -33.33 19.00
N GLU A 170 -21.91 -33.05 20.24
CA GLU A 170 -22.70 -31.85 20.56
C GLU A 170 -21.90 -30.57 20.30
N GLU A 171 -20.62 -30.55 20.69
CA GLU A 171 -19.72 -29.40 20.49
C GLU A 171 -19.49 -29.11 19.00
N ALA A 172 -19.47 -30.15 18.16
CA ALA A 172 -19.43 -30.03 16.70
C ALA A 172 -20.75 -29.55 16.08
N GLY A 173 -21.82 -29.42 16.87
CA GLY A 173 -23.15 -29.02 16.41
C GLY A 173 -23.99 -30.16 15.83
N LEU A 174 -23.65 -31.42 16.11
CA LEU A 174 -24.46 -32.56 15.72
C LEU A 174 -25.76 -32.57 16.55
N SER A 175 -26.88 -32.87 15.92
CA SER A 175 -28.17 -32.97 16.61
C SER A 175 -28.96 -34.20 16.17
N VAL A 176 -29.84 -34.66 17.05
CA VAL A 176 -30.74 -35.78 16.78
C VAL A 176 -31.60 -35.47 15.54
N GLY A 177 -31.76 -36.47 14.67
CA GLY A 177 -32.50 -36.35 13.41
C GLY A 177 -31.68 -35.88 12.22
N MET A 178 -30.41 -35.48 12.41
CA MET A 178 -29.52 -35.18 11.28
C MET A 178 -29.15 -36.44 10.51
N GLN A 179 -29.09 -36.31 9.18
CA GLN A 179 -28.72 -37.40 8.27
C GLN A 179 -27.31 -37.16 7.75
N ILE A 180 -26.43 -38.15 7.87
CA ILE A 180 -25.03 -38.04 7.42
C ILE A 180 -24.91 -38.51 5.96
N LEU A 181 -24.31 -37.67 5.12
CA LEU A 181 -24.03 -37.92 3.70
C LEU A 181 -22.61 -38.41 3.48
N GLN A 182 -21.66 -37.92 4.28
CA GLN A 182 -20.26 -38.32 4.25
C GLN A 182 -19.64 -38.14 5.64
N TYR A 183 -18.83 -39.11 6.05
CA TYR A 183 -18.15 -39.12 7.35
C TYR A 183 -16.64 -39.26 7.13
N GLY A 184 -15.90 -38.14 7.10
CA GLY A 184 -14.49 -38.14 6.68
C GLY A 184 -14.33 -38.70 5.27
N ALA A 185 -13.52 -39.75 5.13
CA ALA A 185 -13.39 -40.51 3.89
C ALA A 185 -14.52 -41.52 3.64
N VAL A 186 -15.33 -41.84 4.65
CA VAL A 186 -16.35 -42.89 4.58
C VAL A 186 -17.62 -42.38 3.91
N THR A 187 -18.03 -43.06 2.85
CA THR A 187 -19.29 -42.83 2.13
C THR A 187 -20.20 -44.05 2.24
N ARG A 188 -21.43 -43.96 1.69
CA ARG A 188 -22.37 -45.09 1.65
C ARG A 188 -21.75 -46.36 1.05
N ALA A 189 -20.92 -46.25 0.02
CA ALA A 189 -20.28 -47.39 -0.63
C ALA A 189 -19.32 -48.13 0.31
N GLU A 190 -18.50 -47.37 1.04
CA GLU A 190 -17.53 -47.90 2.00
C GLU A 190 -18.24 -48.54 3.20
N LEU A 191 -19.33 -47.92 3.68
CA LEU A 191 -20.14 -48.51 4.75
C LEU A 191 -20.78 -49.84 4.32
N ILE A 192 -21.17 -49.99 3.04
CA ILE A 192 -21.72 -51.26 2.53
C ILE A 192 -20.64 -52.35 2.47
N ALA A 193 -19.40 -51.98 2.14
CA ALA A 193 -18.29 -52.92 2.02
C ALA A 193 -17.70 -53.36 3.37
N GLU A 194 -17.38 -52.41 4.25
CA GLU A 194 -16.66 -52.65 5.51
C GLU A 194 -17.56 -52.59 6.76
N GLY A 195 -18.80 -52.12 6.63
CA GLY A 195 -19.73 -51.95 7.75
C GLY A 195 -19.31 -50.85 8.72
N LEU A 196 -19.92 -50.84 9.91
CA LEU A 196 -19.71 -49.81 10.96
C LEU A 196 -18.25 -49.74 11.45
N GLN A 197 -17.42 -50.74 11.17
CA GLN A 197 -16.00 -50.74 11.50
C GLN A 197 -15.23 -49.65 10.76
N ALA A 198 -15.61 -49.32 9.52
CA ALA A 198 -14.99 -48.23 8.76
C ALA A 198 -15.11 -46.89 9.48
N LEU A 199 -16.27 -46.59 10.07
CA LEU A 199 -16.46 -45.37 10.87
C LEU A 199 -15.62 -45.39 12.13
N ALA A 200 -15.58 -46.51 12.84
CA ALA A 200 -14.79 -46.64 14.06
C ALA A 200 -13.30 -46.42 13.78
N LYS A 201 -12.80 -46.99 12.67
CA LYS A 201 -11.43 -46.82 12.20
C LYS A 201 -11.14 -45.37 11.80
N GLU A 202 -12.01 -44.74 11.03
CA GLU A 202 -11.86 -43.34 10.62
C GLU A 202 -11.84 -42.40 11.83
N THR A 203 -12.73 -42.64 12.80
CA THR A 203 -12.82 -41.87 14.04
C THR A 203 -11.58 -42.04 14.91
N ALA A 204 -11.09 -43.27 15.07
CA ALA A 204 -9.88 -43.54 15.85
C ALA A 204 -8.63 -42.94 15.19
N THR A 205 -8.56 -42.94 13.86
CA THR A 205 -7.46 -42.32 13.11
C THR A 205 -7.42 -40.81 13.32
N HIS A 206 -8.58 -40.18 13.53
CA HIS A 206 -8.72 -38.75 13.80
C HIS A 206 -8.88 -38.43 15.30
N GLU A 207 -8.42 -39.30 16.22
CA GLU A 207 -8.42 -38.96 17.65
C GLU A 207 -7.54 -37.71 17.92
N GLY A 208 -8.15 -36.65 18.44
CA GLY A 208 -7.54 -35.34 18.67
C GLY A 208 -7.37 -34.48 17.41
N ALA A 209 -7.88 -34.91 16.26
CA ALA A 209 -7.76 -34.21 14.98
C ALA A 209 -9.15 -33.87 14.40
N PRO A 210 -9.27 -32.80 13.58
CA PRO A 210 -10.53 -32.43 12.96
C PRO A 210 -10.95 -33.45 11.89
N LEU A 211 -12.18 -33.92 11.99
CA LEU A 211 -12.86 -34.84 11.09
C LEU A 211 -14.07 -34.13 10.47
N VAL A 212 -14.02 -33.91 9.16
CA VAL A 212 -15.10 -33.23 8.43
C VAL A 212 -16.22 -34.23 8.14
N ILE A 213 -17.44 -33.86 8.50
CA ILE A 213 -18.64 -34.63 8.22
C ILE A 213 -19.65 -33.74 7.49
N TRP A 214 -20.36 -34.34 6.55
CA TRP A 214 -21.41 -33.65 5.81
C TRP A 214 -22.75 -34.19 6.23
N VAL A 215 -23.62 -33.30 6.70
CA VAL A 215 -24.94 -33.63 7.23
C VAL A 215 -26.03 -32.87 6.51
N ARG A 216 -27.24 -33.43 6.52
CA ARG A 216 -28.46 -32.78 6.09
C ARG A 216 -29.38 -32.67 7.29
N LYS A 217 -29.94 -31.48 7.48
CA LYS A 217 -30.92 -31.24 8.53
C LYS A 217 -32.26 -31.83 8.09
N PRO A 218 -33.07 -32.34 9.03
CA PRO A 218 -34.37 -32.94 8.70
C PRO A 218 -35.47 -31.89 8.35
N SER A 219 -35.13 -30.60 8.20
CA SER A 219 -36.11 -29.56 7.85
C SER A 219 -36.26 -29.44 6.33
N GLU A 220 -37.51 -29.54 5.84
CA GLU A 220 -37.88 -29.47 4.42
C GLU A 220 -37.48 -28.15 3.70
N LEU A 221 -37.15 -27.10 4.46
CA LEU A 221 -36.81 -25.77 3.91
C LEU A 221 -35.35 -25.63 3.47
N GLU A 222 -34.43 -26.48 3.95
CA GLU A 222 -32.99 -26.42 3.65
C GLU A 222 -32.46 -27.82 3.30
N ASP A 223 -32.50 -28.21 2.02
CA ASP A 223 -31.93 -29.48 1.54
C ASP A 223 -30.40 -29.40 1.29
N ASP A 224 -29.81 -28.22 1.51
CA ASP A 224 -28.38 -27.99 1.30
C ASP A 224 -27.53 -28.73 2.36
N PRO A 225 -26.52 -29.51 1.94
CA PRO A 225 -25.60 -30.16 2.86
C PRO A 225 -24.84 -29.14 3.71
N SER A 226 -24.83 -29.37 5.02
CA SER A 226 -24.03 -28.62 5.98
C SER A 226 -22.72 -29.37 6.29
N GLU A 227 -21.61 -28.64 6.23
CA GLU A 227 -20.29 -29.12 6.66
C GLU A 227 -20.14 -28.90 8.17
N LEU A 228 -19.86 -29.96 8.93
CA LEU A 228 -19.53 -29.90 10.35
C LEU A 228 -18.13 -30.45 10.57
N VAL A 229 -17.42 -29.90 11.54
CA VAL A 229 -16.08 -30.35 11.93
C VAL A 229 -16.18 -30.99 13.31
N LEU A 230 -16.03 -32.30 13.33
CA LEU A 230 -16.06 -33.13 14.53
C LEU A 230 -14.63 -33.37 14.99
N VAL A 231 -14.33 -33.23 16.29
CA VAL A 231 -12.99 -33.55 16.82
C VAL A 231 -13.13 -34.74 17.77
N PRO A 232 -12.89 -35.99 17.32
CA PRO A 232 -12.99 -37.16 18.17
C PRO A 232 -12.00 -37.07 19.33
N GLN A 233 -12.48 -37.12 20.57
CA GLN A 233 -11.63 -37.06 21.74
C GLN A 233 -12.25 -37.81 22.92
N ARG A 234 -11.42 -38.23 23.87
CA ARG A 234 -11.93 -38.79 25.13
C ARG A 234 -12.69 -37.71 25.89
N TRP A 235 -13.87 -38.07 26.37
CA TRP A 235 -14.79 -37.19 27.08
C TRP A 235 -15.35 -37.92 28.31
N SER A 236 -16.26 -37.29 29.05
CA SER A 236 -16.82 -37.84 30.31
C SER A 236 -17.70 -39.08 30.13
N GLY A 237 -18.10 -39.39 28.90
CA GLY A 237 -18.86 -40.59 28.56
C GLY A 237 -18.02 -41.68 27.89
N SER A 238 -18.70 -42.61 27.22
CA SER A 238 -18.06 -43.74 26.54
C SER A 238 -17.63 -43.39 25.11
N GLY A 239 -16.43 -43.80 24.72
CA GLY A 239 -15.92 -43.64 23.36
C GLY A 239 -15.33 -42.26 23.07
N LEU A 240 -15.30 -41.88 21.79
CA LEU A 240 -14.60 -40.67 21.31
C LEU A 240 -15.54 -39.56 20.81
N LEU A 241 -16.84 -39.83 20.67
CA LEU A 241 -17.79 -38.91 20.01
C LEU A 241 -19.00 -38.56 20.86
N GLY A 242 -19.55 -39.54 21.60
CA GLY A 242 -20.77 -39.36 22.38
C GLY A 242 -22.05 -39.19 21.56
N CYS A 243 -22.14 -39.89 20.42
CA CYS A 243 -23.37 -39.97 19.63
C CYS A 243 -23.71 -41.42 19.27
N ALA A 244 -25.00 -41.71 19.13
CA ALA A 244 -25.50 -42.94 18.53
C ALA A 244 -25.89 -42.69 17.07
N LEU A 245 -25.39 -43.55 16.18
CA LEU A 245 -25.59 -43.48 14.75
C LEU A 245 -26.24 -44.78 14.27
N ASP A 246 -27.40 -44.67 13.65
CA ASP A 246 -28.12 -45.80 13.07
C ASP A 246 -28.05 -45.78 11.55
N ARG A 247 -27.99 -46.95 10.93
CA ARG A 247 -27.94 -47.08 9.47
C ARG A 247 -29.28 -46.72 8.86
N LEU A 248 -29.26 -45.83 7.87
CA LEU A 248 -30.45 -45.52 7.08
C LEU A 248 -30.63 -46.57 5.97
N THR A 249 -31.68 -47.38 6.07
CA THR A 249 -32.09 -48.33 5.02
C THR A 249 -33.07 -47.65 4.05
N ASP A 250 -32.94 -47.92 2.75
CA ASP A 250 -33.70 -47.28 1.64
C ASP A 250 -35.25 -47.50 1.70
N GLU A 251 -35.78 -48.14 2.75
CA GLU A 251 -37.21 -48.49 2.89
C GLU A 251 -38.07 -47.42 3.58
N ALA A 252 -37.52 -46.25 3.93
CA ALA A 252 -38.26 -45.17 4.58
C ALA A 252 -38.29 -43.87 3.76
N LEU A 253 -38.64 -43.99 2.47
CA LEU A 253 -39.06 -42.88 1.60
C LEU A 253 -40.40 -43.25 0.94
#